data_AF-A0A7V6X102-F1
#
_entry.id   AF-A0A7V6X102-F1
#
_cell.length_a   1.000
_cell.length_b   1.000
_cell.length_c   1.000
_cell.angle_alpha   90.00
_cell.angle_beta   90.00
_cell.angle_gamma   90.00
#
_symmetry.space_group_name_H-M   'P 1'
#
loop_
_entity.id
_entity.type
_entity.pdbx_description
1 polymer ?
#
loop_
_entity_poly.entity_id
_entity_poly.type
_entity_poly.pdbx_seq_one_letter_code
_entity_poly.pdbx_strand_id
1 'polypeptide(L)'
;MGDRSLETEFWDDTQVLRKSRRRRKRKLRPGAQVFLMFLVLFTAFGFLGYKLADSWLSEGLSIAGTEGSGAAGVPVEEEDTKKLTLLMMGVDSRNGEAARADTIIVAFIDLNTQKVSLLSIPRDTYVEVPGYGNTKINHAHVYGGPELMAETVSDFLGVPVNKYVEVDFDGFVNIVDILGGVTMDVKQRMYRPSEGINLHPGEQ
;
A
#
# COMPACT_ATOMS: atom_id res chain seq x y z
N MET A 1 -7.62 -79.03 49.88
CA MET A 1 -6.30 -79.68 49.85
C MET A 1 -5.84 -79.67 48.40
N GLY A 2 -4.80 -78.92 47.98
CA GLY A 2 -3.43 -78.98 48.49
C GLY A 2 -2.83 -80.32 48.02
N ASP A 3 -1.84 -80.39 47.14
CA ASP A 3 -0.57 -79.72 47.30
C ASP A 3 0.21 -79.53 45.98
N ARG A 4 1.13 -78.57 46.04
CA ARG A 4 2.21 -78.23 45.14
C ARG A 4 3.27 -79.32 45.14
N SER A 5 4.01 -79.45 44.04
CA SER A 5 5.46 -79.22 44.01
C SER A 5 5.99 -79.46 42.59
N LEU A 6 6.49 -78.40 41.94
CA LEU A 6 7.92 -78.05 41.81
C LEU A 6 8.59 -78.89 40.71
N GLU A 7 8.93 -78.26 39.59
CA GLU A 7 10.33 -77.97 39.19
C GLU A 7 10.85 -79.12 38.31
N THR A 8 11.54 -78.95 37.18
CA THR A 8 12.30 -77.86 36.59
C THR A 8 12.71 -78.31 35.17
N GLU A 9 13.14 -77.35 34.36
CA GLU A 9 13.89 -77.52 33.08
C GLU A 9 13.03 -78.04 31.92
N PHE A 10 12.85 -77.26 30.86
CA PHE A 10 13.93 -77.04 29.91
C PHE A 10 13.58 -75.83 29.03
N TRP A 11 14.22 -74.69 29.29
CA TRP A 11 14.23 -73.55 28.36
C TRP A 11 14.83 -74.00 27.02
N ASP A 12 14.30 -73.55 25.88
CA ASP A 12 14.96 -72.52 25.07
C ASP A 12 14.16 -72.15 23.80
N ASP A 13 14.33 -70.90 23.39
CA ASP A 13 13.68 -70.17 22.32
C ASP A 13 13.65 -70.85 20.94
N THR A 14 12.48 -70.92 20.32
CA THR A 14 12.34 -71.01 18.86
C THR A 14 11.30 -70.04 18.31
N GLN A 15 11.79 -68.82 18.07
CA GLN A 15 11.51 -67.95 16.92
C GLN A 15 10.46 -68.46 15.91
N VAL A 16 9.23 -67.91 15.92
CA VAL A 16 8.37 -67.89 14.71
C VAL A 16 7.67 -66.53 14.52
N LEU A 17 8.42 -65.64 13.88
CA LEU A 17 8.05 -64.57 12.96
C LEU A 17 6.54 -64.37 12.65
N ARG A 18 5.96 -63.26 13.13
CA ARG A 18 4.83 -62.59 12.44
C ARG A 18 5.27 -61.21 11.94
N LYS A 19 5.90 -61.24 10.76
CA LYS A 19 6.44 -60.11 9.99
C LYS A 19 5.38 -59.02 9.80
N SER A 20 5.62 -57.84 10.37
CA SER A 20 4.80 -56.66 10.11
C SER A 20 4.83 -56.31 8.62
N ARG A 21 3.66 -56.10 8.02
CA ARG A 21 3.53 -55.59 6.65
C ARG A 21 4.07 -54.15 6.61
N ARG A 22 5.35 -53.99 6.30
CA ARG A 22 5.91 -52.68 5.91
C ARG A 22 5.14 -52.18 4.70
N ARG A 23 4.31 -51.14 4.88
CA ARG A 23 3.73 -50.35 3.79
C ARG A 23 4.88 -49.83 2.94
N ARG A 24 5.06 -50.37 1.72
CA ARG A 24 5.99 -49.83 0.73
C ARG A 24 5.57 -48.39 0.43
N LYS A 25 6.31 -47.41 0.94
CA LYS A 25 6.17 -46.01 0.50
C LYS A 25 6.53 -45.98 -0.98
N ARG A 26 5.52 -45.80 -1.85
CA ARG A 26 5.73 -45.59 -3.29
C ARG A 26 6.56 -44.32 -3.44
N LYS A 27 7.83 -44.45 -3.82
CA LYS A 27 8.69 -43.31 -4.14
C LYS A 27 8.12 -42.62 -5.39
N LEU A 28 7.85 -41.32 -5.30
CA LEU A 28 7.46 -40.50 -6.44
C LEU A 28 8.64 -40.38 -7.41
N ARG A 29 8.37 -40.32 -8.72
CA ARG A 29 9.42 -40.15 -9.75
C ARG A 29 10.19 -38.83 -9.47
N PRO A 30 11.50 -38.75 -9.73
CA PRO A 30 12.31 -37.58 -9.36
C PRO A 30 11.78 -36.26 -9.94
N GLY A 31 11.24 -36.27 -11.17
CA GLY A 31 10.61 -35.08 -11.76
C GLY A 31 9.31 -34.63 -11.06
N ALA A 32 8.54 -35.57 -10.50
CA ALA A 32 7.35 -35.23 -9.72
C ALA A 32 7.71 -34.65 -8.34
N GLN A 33 8.85 -35.06 -7.76
CA GLN A 33 9.34 -34.49 -6.50
C GLN A 33 9.84 -33.06 -6.70
N VAL A 34 10.54 -32.78 -7.81
CA VAL A 34 10.99 -31.41 -8.16
C VAL A 34 9.78 -30.51 -8.44
N PHE A 35 8.80 -30.97 -9.21
CA PHE A 35 7.57 -30.21 -9.46
C PHE A 35 6.80 -29.89 -8.16
N LEU A 36 6.67 -30.86 -7.26
CA LEU A 36 5.98 -30.69 -5.98
C LEU A 36 6.76 -29.74 -5.05
N MET A 37 8.10 -29.74 -5.10
CA MET A 37 8.94 -28.77 -4.40
C MET A 37 8.70 -27.34 -4.90
N PHE A 38 8.66 -27.13 -6.22
CA PHE A 38 8.38 -25.81 -6.81
C PHE A 38 6.95 -25.34 -6.50
N LEU A 39 5.97 -26.24 -6.53
CA LEU A 39 4.59 -25.92 -6.16
C LEU A 39 4.51 -25.44 -4.70
N VAL A 40 5.17 -26.16 -3.78
CA VAL A 40 5.22 -25.78 -2.37
C VAL A 40 5.93 -24.43 -2.18
N LEU A 41 7.06 -24.21 -2.85
CA LEU A 41 7.76 -22.92 -2.83
C LEU A 41 6.88 -21.78 -3.37
N PHE A 42 6.16 -21.99 -4.46
CA PHE A 42 5.27 -20.99 -5.04
C PHE A 42 4.10 -20.65 -4.10
N THR A 43 3.49 -21.66 -3.47
CA THR A 43 2.44 -21.43 -2.48
C THR A 43 2.94 -20.76 -1.21
N ALA A 44 4.13 -21.11 -0.74
CA ALA A 44 4.76 -20.48 0.43
C ALA A 44 5.14 -19.03 0.12
N PHE A 45 5.65 -18.75 -1.08
CA PHE A 45 5.98 -17.41 -1.54
C PHE A 45 4.73 -16.54 -1.69
N GLY A 46 3.66 -17.07 -2.27
CA GLY A 46 2.37 -16.38 -2.34
C GLY A 46 1.74 -16.13 -0.97
N PHE A 47 1.84 -17.09 -0.05
CA PHE A 47 1.34 -16.94 1.32
C PHE A 47 2.16 -15.91 2.13
N LEU A 48 3.48 -15.91 1.96
CA LEU A 48 4.37 -14.92 2.58
C LEU A 48 4.13 -13.53 1.99
N GLY A 49 3.97 -13.42 0.67
CA GLY A 49 3.61 -12.17 0.00
C GLY A 49 2.25 -11.63 0.46
N TYR A 50 1.24 -12.49 0.59
CA TYR A 50 -0.06 -12.14 1.15
C TYR A 50 0.07 -11.62 2.59
N LYS A 51 0.85 -12.31 3.44
CA LYS A 51 1.07 -11.89 4.83
C LYS A 51 1.83 -10.57 4.94
N LEU A 52 2.80 -10.33 4.06
CA LEU A 52 3.55 -9.07 4.00
C LEU A 52 2.69 -7.92 3.48
N ALA A 53 1.84 -8.16 2.48
CA ALA A 53 0.89 -7.17 1.98
C ALA A 53 -0.16 -6.83 3.03
N ASP A 54 -0.72 -7.83 3.73
CA ASP A 54 -1.66 -7.67 4.83
C ASP A 54 -1.03 -6.91 6.01
N SER A 55 0.24 -7.20 6.36
CA SER A 55 0.96 -6.45 7.40
C SER A 55 1.27 -5.01 6.99
N TRP A 56 1.71 -4.76 5.75
CA TRP A 56 1.95 -3.38 5.27
C TRP A 56 0.66 -2.57 5.16
N LEU A 57 -0.43 -3.19 4.71
CA LEU A 57 -1.74 -2.56 4.58
C LEU A 57 -2.39 -2.29 5.96
N SER A 58 -2.14 -3.16 6.95
CA SER A 58 -2.63 -2.99 8.32
C SER A 58 -1.75 -2.06 9.17
N GLU A 59 -0.43 -2.01 8.96
CA GLU A 59 0.46 -1.01 9.57
C GLU A 59 0.16 0.40 9.02
N GLY A 60 -0.21 0.54 7.74
CA GLY A 60 -0.72 1.79 7.17
C GLY A 60 -2.14 2.18 7.62
N LEU A 61 -2.81 1.32 8.40
CA LEU A 61 -4.16 1.53 8.94
C LEU A 61 -4.23 1.21 10.45
N SER A 62 -3.18 1.57 11.20
CA SER A 62 -3.30 1.67 12.67
C SER A 62 -3.90 3.02 13.03
N ILE A 63 -5.23 3.13 12.94
CA ILE A 63 -5.95 4.16 13.70
C ILE A 63 -5.66 3.87 15.17
N ALA A 64 -5.06 4.85 15.84
CA ALA A 64 -4.90 4.90 17.28
C ALA A 64 -6.29 4.88 17.95
N GLY A 65 -6.82 3.68 18.16
CA GLY A 65 -7.95 3.43 19.05
C GLY A 65 -7.48 3.46 20.49
N THR A 66 -7.33 4.66 21.05
CA THR A 66 -7.31 4.82 22.51
C THR A 66 -8.76 4.89 22.99
N GLU A 67 -9.22 3.80 23.60
CA GLU A 67 -10.42 3.83 24.43
C GLU A 67 -10.23 4.83 25.57
N GLY A 68 -11.12 5.83 25.65
CA GLY A 68 -11.02 6.88 26.66
C GLY A 68 -12.20 7.87 26.65
N SER A 69 -13.31 7.44 27.27
CA SER A 69 -14.28 8.27 28.01
C SER A 69 -15.01 9.43 27.30
N GLY A 70 -16.29 9.19 26.98
CA GLY A 70 -17.42 10.03 27.39
C GLY A 70 -17.60 11.41 26.75
N ALA A 71 -18.32 11.47 25.64
CA ALA A 71 -19.23 12.57 25.32
C ALA A 71 -20.28 12.12 24.28
N ALA A 72 -21.46 12.72 24.39
CA ALA A 72 -22.72 12.49 23.67
C ALA A 72 -22.63 11.86 22.27
N GLY A 73 -23.57 10.93 22.01
CA GLY A 73 -23.79 10.34 20.69
C GLY A 73 -24.00 11.38 19.60
N VAL A 74 -22.98 11.56 18.78
CA VAL A 74 -23.09 12.09 17.43
C VAL A 74 -23.41 10.90 16.53
N PRO A 75 -24.45 10.93 15.69
CA PRO A 75 -24.64 9.90 14.69
C PRO A 75 -23.41 9.95 13.78
N VAL A 76 -22.63 8.88 13.77
CA VAL A 76 -21.62 8.66 12.73
C VAL A 76 -22.43 8.46 11.46
N GLU A 77 -22.55 9.52 10.64
CA GLU A 77 -23.07 9.36 9.28
C GLU A 77 -22.23 8.28 8.61
N GLU A 78 -22.88 7.29 8.02
CA GLU A 78 -22.19 6.30 7.22
C GLU A 78 -21.32 7.07 6.21
N GLU A 79 -19.99 6.93 6.30
CA GLU A 79 -19.12 7.46 5.25
C GLU A 79 -19.70 6.96 3.92
N ASP A 80 -20.10 7.89 3.05
CA ASP A 80 -20.53 7.59 1.70
C ASP A 80 -19.30 7.01 1.00
N THR A 81 -19.03 5.71 1.20
CA THR A 81 -17.85 4.94 0.73
C THR A 81 -17.66 5.02 -0.78
N LYS A 82 -18.61 5.66 -1.46
CA LYS A 82 -18.67 5.87 -2.89
C LYS A 82 -18.23 7.26 -3.32
N LYS A 83 -17.94 8.18 -2.40
CA LYS A 83 -17.29 9.47 -2.69
C LYS A 83 -15.92 9.49 -2.05
N LEU A 84 -14.93 9.84 -2.85
CA LEU A 84 -13.54 9.90 -2.44
C LEU A 84 -12.95 11.25 -2.83
N THR A 85 -12.42 11.96 -1.83
CA THR A 85 -11.61 13.16 -2.04
C THR A 85 -10.14 12.79 -1.89
N LEU A 86 -9.38 12.90 -2.98
CA LEU A 86 -7.96 12.60 -3.04
C LEU A 86 -7.16 13.89 -3.28
N LEU A 87 -6.21 14.17 -2.39
CA LEU A 87 -5.23 15.24 -2.58
C LEU A 87 -4.01 14.71 -3.34
N MET A 88 -3.66 15.33 -4.45
CA MET A 88 -2.47 15.02 -5.24
C MET A 88 -1.48 16.17 -5.13
N MET A 89 -0.25 15.84 -4.75
CA MET A 89 0.82 16.80 -4.53
C MET A 89 2.01 16.47 -5.43
N GLY A 90 2.48 17.45 -6.18
CA GLY A 90 3.76 17.40 -6.88
C GLY A 90 4.81 18.15 -6.07
N VAL A 91 5.86 17.46 -5.64
CA VAL A 91 6.88 18.03 -4.74
C VAL A 91 8.22 18.22 -5.43
N ASP A 92 8.84 19.37 -5.18
CA ASP A 92 10.25 19.60 -5.55
C ASP A 92 11.14 19.23 -4.36
N SER A 93 11.35 17.92 -4.17
CA SER A 93 12.35 17.43 -3.23
C SER A 93 13.64 17.16 -4.00
N ARG A 94 14.73 17.84 -3.64
CA ARG A 94 16.07 17.57 -4.16
C ARG A 94 16.98 17.28 -2.98
N ASN A 95 17.60 16.10 -2.98
CA ASN A 95 18.72 15.76 -2.10
C ASN A 95 18.46 15.96 -0.59
N GLY A 96 17.27 15.59 -0.08
CA GLY A 96 16.98 15.58 1.36
C GLY A 96 16.63 16.94 1.98
N GLU A 97 16.36 17.95 1.17
CA GLU A 97 15.80 19.23 1.64
C GLU A 97 14.30 19.13 1.97
N ALA A 98 13.80 20.08 2.78
CA ALA A 98 12.38 20.22 3.04
C ALA A 98 11.62 20.50 1.73
N ALA A 99 10.83 19.51 1.30
CA ALA A 99 10.11 19.55 0.05
C ALA A 99 8.93 20.53 0.10
N ARG A 100 8.70 21.24 -1.00
CA ARG A 100 7.52 22.10 -1.19
C ARG A 100 6.56 21.44 -2.16
N ALA A 101 5.27 21.48 -1.86
CA ALA A 101 4.22 21.13 -2.81
C ALA A 101 4.02 22.29 -3.81
N ASP A 102 4.58 22.15 -5.01
CA ASP A 102 4.44 23.13 -6.09
C ASP A 102 3.20 22.88 -6.95
N THR A 103 2.74 21.64 -6.99
CA THR A 103 1.47 21.25 -7.63
C THR A 103 0.52 20.73 -6.57
N ILE A 104 -0.69 21.28 -6.52
CA ILE A 104 -1.73 20.90 -5.56
C ILE A 104 -3.01 20.72 -6.35
N ILE A 105 -3.49 19.48 -6.44
CA ILE A 105 -4.73 19.15 -7.16
C ILE A 105 -5.60 18.29 -6.26
N VAL A 106 -6.85 18.68 -6.08
CA VAL A 106 -7.85 17.89 -5.36
C VAL A 106 -8.73 17.18 -6.38
N ALA A 107 -8.79 15.86 -6.30
CA ALA A 107 -9.67 15.03 -7.10
C ALA A 107 -10.89 14.61 -6.28
N PHE A 108 -12.07 15.00 -6.75
CA PHE A 108 -13.36 14.54 -6.25
C PHE A 108 -13.86 13.41 -7.14
N ILE A 109 -13.92 12.21 -6.59
CA ILE A 109 -14.30 10.99 -7.29
C ILE A 109 -15.64 10.54 -6.73
N ASP A 110 -16.66 10.48 -7.59
CA ASP A 110 -17.97 9.93 -7.26
C ASP A 110 -18.16 8.61 -8.03
N LEU A 111 -18.10 7.50 -7.30
CA LEU A 111 -18.26 6.16 -7.83
C LEU A 111 -19.71 5.83 -8.20
N ASN A 112 -20.70 6.55 -7.66
CA ASN A 112 -22.10 6.38 -8.07
C ASN A 112 -22.35 6.98 -9.44
N THR A 113 -21.85 8.20 -9.67
CA THR A 113 -22.05 8.92 -10.93
C THR A 113 -20.95 8.66 -11.96
N GLN A 114 -19.88 7.95 -11.58
CA GLN A 114 -18.67 7.70 -12.37
C GLN A 114 -18.04 9.00 -12.88
N LYS A 115 -18.07 10.05 -12.05
CA LYS A 115 -17.52 11.36 -12.38
C LYS A 115 -16.27 11.62 -11.55
N VAL A 116 -15.28 12.21 -12.20
CA VAL A 116 -14.07 12.74 -11.55
C VAL A 116 -14.01 14.23 -11.85
N SER A 117 -13.94 15.04 -10.80
CA SER A 117 -13.73 16.48 -10.91
C SER A 117 -12.36 16.82 -10.30
N LEU A 118 -11.57 17.63 -11.01
CA LEU A 118 -10.26 18.05 -10.56
C LEU A 118 -10.29 19.56 -10.25
N LEU A 119 -9.75 19.93 -9.10
CA LEU A 119 -9.57 21.31 -8.69
C LEU A 119 -8.08 21.56 -8.44
N SER A 120 -7.47 22.40 -9.27
CA SER A 120 -6.11 22.87 -9.03
C SER A 120 -6.11 24.04 -8.07
N ILE A 121 -5.34 23.94 -6.99
CA ILE A 121 -5.12 25.04 -6.03
C ILE A 121 -3.75 25.65 -6.33
N PRO A 122 -3.66 26.96 -6.63
CA PRO A 122 -2.38 27.62 -6.80
C PRO A 122 -1.51 27.52 -5.53
N ARG A 123 -0.22 27.21 -5.66
CA ARG A 123 0.71 27.05 -4.51
C ARG A 123 0.81 28.25 -3.57
N ASP A 124 0.56 29.46 -4.10
CA ASP A 124 0.64 30.72 -3.36
C ASP A 124 -0.72 31.17 -2.79
N THR A 125 -1.72 30.29 -2.79
CA THR A 125 -3.05 30.58 -2.20
C THR A 125 -2.88 30.93 -0.72
N TYR A 126 -3.45 32.07 -0.30
CA TYR A 126 -3.35 32.55 1.07
C TYR A 126 -4.46 31.93 1.93
N VAL A 127 -4.06 31.14 2.92
CA VAL A 127 -4.97 30.34 3.77
C VAL A 127 -4.48 30.33 5.21
N GLU A 128 -5.37 29.97 6.13
CA GLU A 128 -5.00 29.65 7.50
C GLU A 128 -4.40 28.25 7.55
N VAL A 129 -3.17 28.12 8.06
CA VAL A 129 -2.49 26.84 8.27
C VAL A 129 -2.59 26.48 9.76
N PRO A 130 -3.19 25.33 10.13
CA PRO A 130 -3.35 24.92 11.52
C PRO A 130 -2.03 24.95 12.29
N GLY A 131 -1.98 25.71 13.39
CA GLY A 131 -0.79 25.88 14.23
C GLY A 131 0.26 26.88 13.73
N TYR A 132 0.13 27.41 12.50
CA TYR A 132 1.10 28.35 11.89
C TYR A 132 0.49 29.68 11.44
N GLY A 133 -0.84 29.82 11.48
CA GLY A 133 -1.56 31.04 11.12
C GLY A 133 -1.67 31.24 9.61
N ASN A 134 -2.00 32.46 9.19
CA ASN A 134 -2.24 32.75 7.78
C ASN A 134 -0.95 32.85 6.97
N THR A 135 -0.83 32.03 5.93
CA THR A 135 0.34 32.00 5.05
C THR A 135 -0.01 31.38 3.69
N LYS A 136 0.99 31.16 2.84
CA LYS A 136 0.81 30.44 1.56
C LYS A 136 0.55 28.97 1.81
N ILE A 137 -0.40 28.38 1.10
CA ILE A 137 -0.83 26.99 1.31
C ILE A 137 0.32 25.99 1.16
N ASN A 138 1.27 26.22 0.23
CA ASN A 138 2.42 25.32 0.05
C ASN A 138 3.38 25.28 1.26
N HIS A 139 3.29 26.24 2.18
CA HIS A 139 4.07 26.22 3.41
C HIS A 139 3.58 25.13 4.38
N ALA A 140 2.30 24.73 4.32
CA ALA A 140 1.78 23.64 5.14
C ALA A 140 2.58 22.34 4.94
N HIS A 141 2.95 22.04 3.69
CA HIS A 141 3.81 20.89 3.37
C HIS A 141 5.21 21.00 3.99
N VAL A 142 5.79 22.20 4.02
CA VAL A 142 7.12 22.42 4.62
C VAL A 142 7.06 22.28 6.15
N TYR A 143 5.97 22.72 6.76
CA TYR A 143 5.82 22.77 8.21
C TYR A 143 5.45 21.43 8.83
N GLY A 144 4.54 20.69 8.20
CA GLY A 144 3.99 19.45 8.75
C GLY A 144 3.80 18.35 7.70
N GLY A 145 4.47 18.46 6.56
CA GLY A 145 4.44 17.44 5.51
C GLY A 145 3.05 17.28 4.86
N PRO A 146 2.80 16.12 4.24
CA PRO A 146 1.55 15.86 3.53
C PRO A 146 0.32 15.82 4.45
N GLU A 147 0.49 15.48 5.73
CA GLU A 147 -0.60 15.41 6.71
C GLU A 147 -1.17 16.80 7.02
N LEU A 148 -0.31 17.75 7.40
CA LEU A 148 -0.74 19.14 7.65
C LEU A 148 -1.26 19.80 6.38
N MET A 149 -0.70 19.46 5.22
CA MET A 149 -1.18 19.93 3.94
C MET A 149 -2.61 19.43 3.64
N ALA A 150 -2.90 18.15 3.91
CA ALA A 150 -4.23 17.58 3.77
C ALA A 150 -5.25 18.24 4.71
N GLU A 151 -4.88 18.48 5.97
CA GLU A 151 -5.70 19.21 6.94
C GLU A 151 -5.97 20.64 6.46
N THR A 152 -4.93 21.37 6.05
CA THR A 152 -5.04 22.75 5.54
C THR A 152 -5.97 22.83 4.32
N VAL A 153 -5.85 21.89 3.37
CA VAL A 153 -6.74 21.85 2.19
C VAL A 153 -8.17 21.50 2.58
N SER A 154 -8.34 20.57 3.53
CA SER A 154 -9.65 20.18 4.06
C SER A 154 -10.37 21.38 4.67
N ASP A 155 -9.66 22.16 5.50
CA ASP A 155 -10.20 23.36 6.14
C ASP A 155 -10.47 24.48 5.14
N PHE A 156 -9.55 24.71 4.20
CA PHE A 156 -9.69 25.73 3.17
C PHE A 156 -10.90 25.50 2.27
N LEU A 157 -11.16 24.25 1.88
CA LEU A 157 -12.27 23.87 1.01
C LEU A 157 -13.57 23.55 1.77
N GLY A 158 -13.48 23.31 3.09
CA GLY A 158 -14.60 22.84 3.90
C GLY A 158 -15.07 21.43 3.55
N VAL A 159 -14.20 20.58 3.00
CA VAL A 159 -14.51 19.21 2.59
C VAL A 159 -13.41 18.26 3.06
N PRO A 160 -13.76 17.09 3.62
CA PRO A 160 -12.76 16.16 4.13
C PRO A 160 -11.90 15.61 2.99
N VAL A 161 -10.58 15.66 3.20
CA VAL A 161 -9.60 14.96 2.35
C VAL A 161 -9.41 13.55 2.91
N ASN A 162 -9.80 12.53 2.15
CA ASN A 162 -9.77 11.14 2.63
C ASN A 162 -8.38 10.49 2.48
N LYS A 163 -7.68 10.84 1.39
CA LYS A 163 -6.37 10.28 1.02
C LYS A 163 -5.52 11.35 0.37
N TYR A 164 -4.22 11.15 0.40
CA TYR A 164 -3.27 11.95 -0.35
C TYR A 164 -2.25 11.07 -1.09
N VAL A 165 -1.70 11.60 -2.18
CA VAL A 165 -0.58 11.03 -2.93
C VAL A 165 0.42 12.14 -3.18
N GLU A 166 1.70 11.83 -2.96
CA GLU A 166 2.82 12.72 -3.21
C GLU A 166 3.68 12.13 -4.33
N VAL A 167 4.07 12.95 -5.30
CA VAL A 167 4.87 12.56 -6.45
C VAL A 167 6.01 13.56 -6.60
N ASP A 168 7.25 13.08 -6.59
CA ASP A 168 8.43 13.87 -6.90
C ASP A 168 8.72 13.87 -8.42
N PHE A 169 9.73 14.63 -8.85
CA PHE A 169 10.08 14.72 -10.26
C PHE A 169 10.50 13.37 -10.86
N ASP A 170 11.30 12.58 -10.14
CA ASP A 170 11.77 11.27 -10.63
C ASP A 170 10.59 10.29 -10.76
N GLY A 171 9.69 10.27 -9.78
CA GLY A 171 8.45 9.51 -9.82
C GLY A 171 7.57 9.90 -11.00
N PHE A 172 7.43 11.20 -11.28
CA PHE A 172 6.67 11.67 -12.44
C PHE A 172 7.28 11.20 -13.77
N VAL A 173 8.60 11.31 -13.95
CA VAL A 173 9.29 10.83 -15.16
C VAL A 173 9.06 9.33 -15.35
N ASN A 174 9.22 8.53 -14.30
CA ASN A 174 9.01 7.09 -14.35
C ASN A 174 7.58 6.73 -14.77
N ILE A 175 6.56 7.44 -14.26
CA ILE A 175 5.16 7.20 -14.64
C ILE A 175 4.95 7.47 -16.13
N VAL A 176 5.48 8.58 -16.65
CA VAL A 176 5.36 8.94 -18.08
C VAL A 176 6.06 7.91 -18.97
N ASP A 177 7.26 7.47 -18.58
CA ASP A 177 8.02 6.46 -19.34
C ASP A 177 7.32 5.11 -19.37
N ILE A 178 6.70 4.69 -18.26
CA ILE A 178 5.90 3.44 -18.18
C ILE A 178 4.69 3.52 -19.12
N LEU A 179 4.07 4.68 -19.25
CA LEU A 179 2.95 4.91 -20.17
C LEU A 179 3.39 5.01 -21.65
N GLY A 180 4.70 5.06 -21.92
CA GLY A 180 5.26 5.20 -23.26
C GLY A 180 5.24 6.64 -23.79
N GLY A 181 5.22 7.64 -22.88
CA GLY A 181 5.06 9.05 -23.21
C GLY A 181 3.60 9.51 -23.23
N VAL A 182 3.41 10.82 -23.44
CA VAL A 182 2.07 11.44 -23.54
C VAL A 182 2.04 12.34 -24.77
N THR A 183 1.04 12.16 -25.63
CA THR A 183 0.80 13.05 -26.76
C THR A 183 0.05 14.30 -26.30
N MET A 184 0.54 15.48 -26.64
CA MET A 184 -0.11 16.76 -26.33
C MET A 184 -0.13 17.72 -27.52
N ASP A 185 -1.23 18.46 -27.67
CA ASP A 185 -1.30 19.58 -28.60
C ASP A 185 -0.66 20.82 -27.97
N VAL A 186 0.54 21.14 -28.45
CA VAL A 186 1.32 22.29 -27.98
C VAL A 186 0.78 23.54 -28.67
N LYS A 187 0.17 24.45 -27.90
CA LYS A 187 -0.44 25.68 -28.46
C LYS A 187 0.56 26.66 -29.06
N GLN A 188 1.78 26.72 -28.51
CA GLN A 188 2.80 27.69 -28.90
C GLN A 188 4.20 27.11 -28.73
N ARG A 189 5.17 27.61 -29.51
CA ARG A 189 6.55 27.14 -29.46
C ARG A 189 7.14 27.35 -28.05
N MET A 190 7.70 26.29 -27.47
CA MET A 190 8.42 26.35 -26.21
C MET A 190 9.88 25.96 -26.41
N TYR A 191 10.78 26.90 -26.16
CA TYR A 191 12.22 26.68 -26.28
C TYR A 191 12.91 27.07 -24.97
N ARG A 192 13.38 26.06 -24.23
CA ARG A 192 14.16 26.16 -22.98
C ARG A 192 15.30 25.13 -23.03
N PRO A 193 16.40 25.45 -23.74
CA PRO A 193 17.50 24.50 -23.93
C PRO A 193 18.21 24.11 -22.62
N SER A 194 18.20 24.98 -21.61
CA SER A 194 18.72 24.67 -20.26
C SER A 194 17.97 23.55 -19.55
N GLU A 195 16.72 23.31 -19.96
CA GLU A 195 15.81 22.29 -19.42
C GLU A 195 15.59 21.15 -20.43
N GLY A 196 16.32 21.16 -21.56
CA GLY A 196 16.14 20.18 -22.64
C GLY A 196 14.84 20.32 -23.43
N ILE A 197 14.09 21.43 -23.27
CA ILE A 197 12.77 21.60 -23.90
C ILE A 197 12.92 22.28 -25.28
N ASN A 198 12.44 21.59 -26.31
CA ASN A 198 12.25 22.15 -27.65
C ASN A 198 10.96 21.62 -28.28
N LEU A 199 9.83 22.24 -27.94
CA LEU A 199 8.50 21.87 -28.43
C LEU A 199 8.03 22.86 -29.51
N HIS A 200 7.44 22.33 -30.58
CA HIS A 200 6.84 23.10 -31.66
C HIS A 200 5.30 23.06 -31.56
N PRO A 201 4.59 24.06 -32.09
CA PRO A 201 3.14 24.03 -32.11
C PRO A 201 2.57 22.81 -32.84
N GLY A 202 1.45 22.27 -32.36
CA GLY A 202 0.79 21.07 -32.86
C GLY A 202 1.01 19.85 -31.96
N GLU A 203 0.54 18.69 -32.42
CA GLU A 203 0.69 17.42 -31.70
C GLU A 203 2.17 17.02 -31.59
N GLN A 204 2.61 16.74 -30.36
CA GLN A 204 3.94 16.30 -29.98
C GLN A 204 3.83 15.06 -29.08
#